data_AF-A0AAW5C923-F1
#
_entry.id   AF-A0AAW5C923-F1
#
_cell.length_a   1.000
_cell.length_b   1.000
_cell.length_c   1.000
_cell.angle_alpha   90.00
_cell.angle_beta   90.00
_cell.angle_gamma   90.00
#
_symmetry.space_group_name_H-M   'P 1'
#
loop_
_entity.id
_entity.type
_entity.pdbx_description
1 polymer ?
#
loop_
_entity_poly.entity_id
_entity_poly.type
_entity_poly.pdbx_seq_one_letter_code
_entity_poly.pdbx_strand_id
1 'polypeptide(L)' 'RKRRYLCPSCRKRFTEPYPFLPIYHRRTRRLAFYIVSLLRQTFSLKQIAELTGVSVQTVCRLLDTI' A
#
# COMPACT_ATOMS: atom_id res chain seq x y z
N ARG A 1 -1.25 -10.23 -6.27
CA ARG A 1 -2.73 -10.23 -6.41
C ARG A 1 -3.31 -10.93 -5.17
N LYS A 2 -4.32 -10.37 -4.49
CA LYS A 2 -4.85 -10.97 -3.25
C LYS A 2 -5.61 -12.27 -3.55
N ARG A 3 -5.36 -13.32 -2.77
CA ARG A 3 -6.05 -14.61 -2.93
C ARG A 3 -7.48 -14.51 -2.39
N ARG A 4 -8.42 -15.11 -3.12
CA ARG A 4 -9.84 -15.22 -2.75
C ARG A 4 -10.19 -16.69 -2.65
N TYR A 5 -10.99 -17.03 -1.65
CA TYR A 5 -11.50 -18.37 -1.41
C TYR A 5 -13.01 -18.40 -1.61
N LEU A 6 -13.51 -19.58 -1.98
CA LEU A 6 -14.92 -19.89 -2.12
C LEU A 6 -15.23 -21.06 -1.20
N CYS A 7 -16.21 -20.92 -0.31
CA CYS A 7 -16.70 -22.06 0.45
C CYS A 7 -17.51 -22.99 -0.48
N PRO A 8 -17.18 -24.28 -0.61
CA PRO A 8 -17.91 -25.19 -1.49
C PRO A 8 -19.36 -25.44 -1.03
N SER A 9 -19.62 -25.45 0.27
CA SER A 9 -20.95 -25.76 0.82
C SER A 9 -21.92 -24.57 0.79
N CYS A 10 -21.46 -23.35 1.11
CA CYS A 10 -22.33 -22.17 1.19
C CYS A 10 -22.06 -21.10 0.12
N ARG A 11 -21.11 -21.32 -0.80
CA ARG A 11 -20.70 -20.40 -1.89
C ARG A 11 -20.29 -18.99 -1.47
N LYS A 12 -20.05 -18.74 -0.17
CA LYS A 12 -19.53 -17.46 0.32
C LYS A 12 -18.10 -17.25 -0.17
N ARG A 13 -17.79 -16.01 -0.55
CA ARG A 13 -16.46 -15.58 -1.02
C ARG A 13 -15.77 -14.78 0.07
N PHE A 14 -14.52 -15.11 0.38
CA PHE A 14 -13.72 -14.36 1.34
C PHE A 14 -12.30 -14.15 0.82
N THR A 15 -11.65 -13.10 1.29
CA THR A 15 -10.26 -12.79 0.92
C THR A 15 -9.34 -13.36 1.99
N GLU A 16 -8.17 -13.85 1.58
CA GLU A 16 -7.13 -14.27 2.52
C GLU A 16 -6.76 -13.10 3.45
N PRO A 17 -6.75 -13.29 4.79
CA PRO A 17 -6.32 -12.25 5.70
C PRO A 17 -4.80 -12.07 5.60
N TYR A 18 -4.35 -10.85 5.28
CA TYR A 18 -2.94 -10.48 5.28
C TYR A 18 -2.68 -9.56 6.48
N PRO A 19 -1.93 -9.98 7.51
CA PRO A 19 -1.73 -9.16 8.72
C PRO A 19 -0.97 -7.86 8.43
N PHE A 20 -0.18 -7.82 7.37
CA PHE A 20 0.64 -6.67 6.98
C PHE A 20 -0.01 -5.75 5.92
N LEU A 21 -1.18 -6.10 5.39
CA LEU A 21 -1.83 -5.38 4.29
C LEU A 21 -3.35 -5.23 4.53
N PRO A 22 -3.86 -4.00 4.74
CA PRO A 22 -5.29 -3.78 4.92
C PRO A 22 -6.14 -4.26 3.73
N ILE A 23 -7.40 -4.62 3.97
CA ILE A 23 -8.30 -5.30 3.02
C ILE A 23 -8.45 -4.53 1.70
N TYR A 24 -8.60 -3.21 1.75
CA TYR A 24 -8.83 -2.38 0.56
C TYR A 24 -7.55 -1.77 -0.03
N HIS A 25 -6.41 -1.95 0.65
CA HIS A 25 -5.16 -1.34 0.21
C HIS A 25 -4.39 -2.25 -0.72
N ARG A 26 -3.78 -1.66 -1.75
CA ARG A 26 -2.80 -2.33 -2.62
C ARG A 26 -1.36 -2.16 -2.11
N ARG A 27 -1.15 -1.32 -1.11
CA ARG A 27 0.16 -0.96 -0.54
C ARG A 27 0.23 -1.32 0.93
N THR A 28 1.39 -1.79 1.36
CA THR A 28 1.64 -2.14 2.76
C THR A 28 1.84 -0.88 3.60
N ARG A 29 1.53 -0.97 4.90
CA ARG A 29 1.82 0.13 5.84
C ARG A 29 3.32 0.43 5.94
N ARG A 30 4.16 -0.61 5.82
CA ARG A 30 5.63 -0.47 5.80
C ARG A 30 6.11 0.47 4.69
N LEU A 31 5.57 0.34 3.48
CA LEU A 31 5.92 1.23 2.37
C LEU A 31 5.51 2.68 2.66
N ALA A 32 4.36 2.89 3.28
CA ALA A 32 3.91 4.23 3.67
C ALA A 32 4.87 4.87 4.67
N PHE A 33 5.25 4.14 5.73
CA PHE A 33 6.22 4.64 6.71
C PHE A 33 7.59 4.91 6.09
N TYR A 34 8.02 4.07 5.15
CA TYR A 34 9.28 4.29 4.42
C TYR A 34 9.24 5.59 3.60
N ILE A 35 8.17 5.83 2.84
CA ILE A 35 7.97 7.07 2.09
C ILE A 35 7.99 8.29 3.03
N VAL A 36 7.32 8.22 4.18
CA VAL A 36 7.33 9.30 5.19
C VAL A 36 8.73 9.54 5.73
N SER A 37 9.50 8.48 5.98
CA SER A 37 10.88 8.63 6.45
C SER A 37 11.79 9.32 5.41
N LEU A 38 11.59 9.05 4.12
CA LEU A 38 12.30 9.74 3.04
C LEU A 38 11.88 11.20 2.91
N LEU A 39 10.58 11.49 3.04
CA LEU A 39 10.09 12.87 3.05
C LEU A 39 10.71 13.68 4.19
N ARG A 40 10.89 13.07 5.37
CA ARG A 40 11.59 13.71 6.51
C ARG A 40 13.07 13.99 6.23
N GLN A 41 13.71 13.21 5.35
CA GLN A 41 15.12 13.36 4.98
C GLN A 41 15.33 14.35 3.81
N THR A 42 14.33 15.19 3.49
CA THR A 42 14.40 16.24 2.45
C THR A 42 14.57 15.73 1.02
N PHE A 43 14.21 14.47 0.72
CA PHE A 43 14.19 13.98 -0.65
C PHE A 43 13.04 14.62 -1.44
N SER A 44 13.30 14.93 -2.72
CA SER A 44 12.26 15.44 -3.62
C SER A 44 11.23 14.34 -3.96
N LEU A 45 9.99 14.74 -4.24
CA LEU A 45 8.92 13.78 -4.59
C LEU A 45 9.27 12.89 -5.79
N LYS A 46 10.04 13.42 -6.76
CA LYS A 46 10.51 12.66 -7.93
C LYS A 46 11.53 11.58 -7.53
N GLN A 47 12.50 11.92 -6.69
CA GLN A 47 13.48 10.95 -6.18
C GLN A 47 12.81 9.86 -5.36
N ILE A 48 11.85 10.21 -4.51
CA ILE A 48 11.10 9.24 -3.71
C ILE A 48 10.30 8.30 -4.62
N ALA A 49 9.63 8.84 -5.64
CA ALA A 49 8.90 8.06 -6.63
C ALA A 49 9.79 7.02 -7.33
N GLU A 50 11.00 7.44 -7.74
CA GLU A 50 11.98 6.57 -8.37
C GLU A 50 12.51 5.48 -7.42
N LEU A 51 12.89 5.85 -6.19
CA LEU A 51 13.40 4.91 -5.18
C LEU A 51 12.37 3.87 -4.73
N THR A 52 11.09 4.26 -4.68
CA THR A 52 10.01 3.40 -4.17
C THR A 52 9.21 2.71 -5.28
N GLY A 53 9.49 3.04 -6.54
CA GLY A 53 8.77 2.52 -7.71
C GLY A 53 7.30 2.93 -7.78
N VAL A 54 6.91 4.03 -7.11
CA VAL A 54 5.54 4.55 -7.14
C VAL A 54 5.46 5.88 -7.88
N SER A 55 4.30 6.24 -8.43
CA SER A 55 4.15 7.56 -9.06
C SER A 55 4.19 8.68 -8.02
N VAL A 56 4.70 9.85 -8.44
CA VAL A 56 4.70 11.10 -7.66
C VAL A 56 3.31 11.42 -7.10
N GLN A 57 2.26 11.28 -7.91
CA GLN A 57 0.88 11.46 -7.47
C GLN A 57 0.49 10.57 -6.31
N THR A 58 1.03 9.35 -6.23
CA THR A 58 0.70 8.49 -5.11
C THR A 58 1.52 8.77 -3.86
N VAL A 59 2.70 9.38 -3.99
CA VAL A 59 3.41 9.97 -2.84
C VAL A 59 2.58 11.13 -2.27
N CYS A 60 2.05 11.99 -3.14
CA CYS A 60 1.18 13.10 -2.75
C CYS A 60 -0.10 12.63 -2.04
N ARG A 61 -0.84 11.67 -2.62
CA ARG A 61 -2.03 11.10 -1.96
C ARG A 61 -1.74 10.44 -0.62
N LEU A 62 -0.52 9.96 -0.42
CA LEU A 62 -0.12 9.36 0.85
C LEU A 62 0.07 10.42 1.92
N LEU A 63 0.62 11.59 1.55
CA LEU A 63 0.67 12.78 2.40
C LEU A 63 -0.74 13.27 2.77
N ASP A 64 -1.68 13.29 1.82
CA ASP A 64 -3.07 13.72 2.08
C ASP A 64 -3.82 12.82 3.08
N THR A 65 -3.37 11.57 3.26
CA THR A 65 -4.01 10.58 4.14
C THR A 65 -3.38 10.46 5.52
N ILE A 66 -2.30 11.19 5.79
CA ILE A 66 -1.61 11.25 7.09
C ILE A 66 -2.16 12.43 7.88
#